data_AF-A0A6J1YD00-F1
#
_entry.id   AF-A0A6J1YD00-F1
#
_cell.length_a   1.000
_cell.length_b   1.000
_cell.length_c   1.000
_cell.angle_alpha   90.00
_cell.angle_beta   90.00
_cell.angle_gamma   90.00
#
_symmetry.space_group_name_H-M   'P 1'
#
loop_
_entity.id
_entity.type
_entity.pdbx_description
1 polymer ?
#
loop_
_entity_poly.entity_id
_entity_poly.type
_entity_poly.pdbx_seq_one_letter_code
_entity_poly.pdbx_strand_id
1 'polypeptide(L)'
;MTSKHLKQDAPGATPDAGWEGDIRAIKWRNEEGSVHDGCKGRYVHESCVYGPGDLPWIIRSPSLFASKVDSTDPLVVTCLERRHRLQALRQAEVPAEPHWRFQQESHFNTTRSR
;
A
#
# COMPACT_ATOMS: atom_id res chain seq x y z
N MET A 1 6.51 -14.14 18.69
CA MET A 1 5.20 -14.41 19.32
C MET A 1 4.41 -15.33 18.41
N THR A 2 4.54 -16.63 18.58
CA THR A 2 3.73 -17.64 17.89
C THR A 2 2.64 -18.11 18.85
N SER A 3 1.47 -17.47 18.82
CA SER A 3 0.30 -18.12 19.41
C SER A 3 -0.40 -18.93 18.33
N LYS A 4 0.17 -20.12 18.05
CA LYS A 4 -0.55 -21.19 17.35
C LYS A 4 -1.53 -21.82 18.34
N HIS A 5 -2.64 -21.14 18.58
CA HIS A 5 -3.84 -21.75 19.16
C HIS A 5 -4.96 -21.60 18.14
N LEU A 6 -4.81 -22.25 16.99
CA LEU A 6 -5.89 -22.34 16.01
C LEU A 6 -6.85 -23.41 16.51
N LYS A 7 -8.02 -23.00 17.01
CA LYS A 7 -9.14 -23.94 17.19
C LYS A 7 -9.53 -24.46 15.82
N GLN A 8 -9.31 -25.76 15.59
CA GLN A 8 -9.54 -26.42 14.30
C GLN A 8 -11.00 -26.32 13.84
N ASP A 9 -11.95 -26.12 14.76
CA ASP A 9 -13.38 -26.08 14.49
C ASP A 9 -13.96 -24.67 14.27
N ALA A 10 -13.10 -23.64 14.18
CA ALA A 10 -13.56 -22.28 13.90
C ALA A 10 -13.83 -22.11 12.38
N PRO A 11 -14.97 -21.52 11.97
CA PRO A 11 -15.20 -21.16 10.57
C PRO A 11 -14.05 -20.29 10.03
N GLY A 12 -13.46 -20.69 8.90
CA GLY A 12 -12.30 -20.00 8.30
C GLY A 12 -10.94 -20.38 8.89
N ALA A 13 -10.87 -21.36 9.79
CA ALA A 13 -9.60 -21.93 10.23
C ALA A 13 -8.93 -22.71 9.09
N THR A 14 -7.67 -22.40 8.81
CA THR A 14 -6.81 -23.16 7.91
C THR A 14 -5.67 -23.81 8.72
N PRO A 15 -5.93 -24.96 9.36
CA PRO A 15 -4.98 -25.60 10.29
C PRO A 15 -3.64 -25.97 9.68
N ASP A 16 -3.60 -26.17 8.36
CA ASP A 16 -2.39 -26.49 7.60
C ASP A 16 -1.88 -25.31 6.76
N ALA A 17 -2.41 -24.10 6.94
CA ALA A 17 -1.89 -22.94 6.22
C ALA A 17 -0.46 -22.62 6.67
N GLY A 18 0.46 -22.65 5.70
CA GLY A 18 1.67 -21.83 5.78
C GLY A 18 1.30 -20.35 5.92
N TRP A 19 2.23 -19.52 6.37
CA TRP A 19 2.03 -18.07 6.38
C TRP A 19 1.93 -17.55 4.93
N GLU A 20 0.73 -17.64 4.35
CA GLU A 20 0.33 -16.96 3.10
C GLU A 20 -0.44 -15.68 3.48
N GLY A 21 0.05 -15.01 4.52
CA GLY A 21 -0.60 -13.89 5.19
C GLY A 21 -0.32 -12.57 4.50
N ASP A 22 -0.69 -12.44 3.22
CA ASP A 22 -0.47 -11.21 2.44
C ASP A 22 -1.50 -10.11 2.76
N ILE A 23 -1.94 -9.98 4.01
CA ILE A 23 -2.81 -8.86 4.40
C ILE A 23 -2.04 -7.54 4.31
N ARG A 24 -0.73 -7.56 4.62
CA ARG A 24 0.13 -6.37 4.65
C ARG A 24 1.39 -6.55 3.81
N ALA A 25 1.60 -5.64 2.86
CA ALA A 25 2.87 -5.49 2.18
C ALA A 25 3.88 -4.85 3.14
N ILE A 26 4.90 -5.61 3.53
CA ILE A 26 6.01 -5.16 4.37
C ILE A 26 7.31 -5.50 3.65
N LYS A 27 8.22 -4.53 3.53
CA LYS A 27 9.61 -4.79 3.12
C LYS A 27 10.47 -5.00 4.35
N TRP A 28 10.97 -6.21 4.55
CA TRP A 28 11.91 -6.52 5.61
C TRP A 28 13.35 -6.37 5.14
N ARG A 29 14.23 -5.83 5.99
CA ARG A 29 15.64 -5.63 5.63
C ARG A 29 16.32 -6.92 5.18
N ASN A 30 16.03 -8.04 5.84
CA ASN A 30 16.63 -9.34 5.53
C ASN A 30 16.14 -9.97 4.21
N GLU A 31 15.12 -9.39 3.57
CA GLU A 31 14.60 -9.83 2.27
C GLU A 31 15.15 -8.99 1.10
N GLU A 32 15.99 -8.00 1.40
CA GLU A 32 16.66 -7.17 0.42
C GLU A 32 17.58 -8.01 -0.48
N GLY A 33 17.44 -7.83 -1.80
CA GLY A 33 18.16 -8.59 -2.82
C GLY A 33 17.54 -9.95 -3.17
N SER A 34 16.50 -10.39 -2.46
CA SER A 34 15.77 -11.63 -2.77
C SER A 34 14.32 -11.38 -3.15
N VAL A 35 13.53 -10.74 -2.27
CA VAL A 35 12.10 -10.45 -2.49
C VAL A 35 11.91 -9.05 -3.07
N HIS A 36 12.79 -8.11 -2.71
CA HIS A 36 12.73 -6.73 -3.18
C HIS A 36 14.11 -6.10 -3.34
N ASP A 37 14.18 -5.07 -4.19
CA ASP A 37 15.40 -4.28 -4.47
C ASP A 37 15.69 -3.22 -3.39
N GLY A 38 15.59 -3.62 -2.12
CA GLY A 38 15.76 -2.72 -0.97
C GLY A 38 14.65 -1.70 -0.74
N CYS A 39 14.83 -0.90 0.31
CA CYS A 39 13.93 0.17 0.73
C CYS A 39 14.36 1.50 0.09
N LYS A 40 13.43 2.19 -0.59
CA LYS A 40 13.68 3.51 -1.20
C LYS A 40 13.22 4.68 -0.30
N GLY A 41 12.89 4.38 0.96
CA GLY A 41 12.72 5.33 2.04
C GLY A 41 13.79 5.10 3.11
N ARG A 42 13.38 4.64 4.30
CA ARG A 42 14.29 4.32 5.40
C ARG A 42 13.84 3.10 6.19
N TYR A 43 14.78 2.33 6.71
CA TYR A 43 14.46 1.22 7.61
C TYR A 43 14.27 1.70 9.05
N VAL A 44 13.22 1.20 9.71
CA VAL A 44 12.94 1.41 11.14
C VAL A 44 12.57 0.06 11.75
N HIS A 45 13.36 -0.40 12.72
CA HIS A 45 13.21 -1.72 13.34
C HIS A 45 13.08 -2.83 12.27
N GLU A 46 14.04 -2.89 11.33
CA GLU A 46 14.13 -3.89 10.25
C GLU A 46 12.99 -3.90 9.22
N SER A 47 12.02 -2.99 9.32
CA SER A 47 10.95 -2.80 8.34
C SER A 47 11.09 -1.47 7.60
N CYS A 48 10.78 -1.44 6.31
CA CYS A 48 10.83 -0.20 5.51
C CYS A 48 9.68 0.75 5.89
N VAL A 49 10.05 2.00 6.17
CA VAL A 49 9.16 3.16 6.03
C VAL A 49 9.29 3.62 4.59
N TYR A 50 8.21 3.48 3.83
CA TYR A 50 8.22 3.67 2.38
C TYR A 50 8.51 5.11 1.98
N GLY A 51 9.37 5.26 0.98
CA GLY A 51 9.57 6.51 0.25
C GLY A 51 8.86 6.50 -1.12
N PRO A 52 8.88 7.61 -1.87
CA PRO A 52 8.27 7.68 -3.20
C PRO A 52 8.78 6.62 -4.18
N GLY A 53 10.05 6.22 -4.05
CA GLY A 53 10.65 5.15 -4.87
C GLY A 53 10.09 3.75 -4.59
N ASP A 54 9.38 3.54 -3.47
CA ASP A 54 8.75 2.27 -3.13
C ASP A 54 7.35 2.12 -3.72
N LEU A 55 6.73 3.20 -4.21
CA LEU A 55 5.37 3.20 -4.75
C LEU A 55 5.14 2.11 -5.82
N PRO A 56 6.03 1.88 -6.81
CA PRO A 56 5.83 0.83 -7.81
C PRO A 56 5.81 -0.58 -7.23
N TRP A 57 6.49 -0.81 -6.10
CA TRP A 57 6.48 -2.10 -5.42
C TRP A 57 5.17 -2.28 -4.64
N ILE A 58 4.78 -1.27 -3.84
CA ILE A 58 3.53 -1.27 -3.06
C ILE A 58 2.32 -1.48 -3.97
N ILE A 59 2.26 -0.75 -5.07
CA ILE A 59 1.15 -0.77 -6.03
C ILE A 59 0.95 -2.14 -6.70
N ARG A 60 2.04 -2.90 -6.90
CA ARG A 60 2.00 -4.22 -7.54
C ARG A 60 1.78 -5.35 -6.55
N SER A 61 1.85 -5.05 -5.25
CA SER A 61 1.60 -6.05 -4.22
C SER A 61 0.15 -6.52 -4.27
N PRO A 62 -0.12 -7.83 -4.10
CA PRO A 62 -1.49 -8.33 -3.90
C PRO A 62 -2.06 -7.96 -2.53
N SER A 63 -1.25 -7.39 -1.62
CA SER A 63 -1.70 -7.10 -0.26
C SER A 63 -2.75 -6.01 -0.16
N LEU A 64 -3.64 -6.13 0.83
CA LEU A 64 -4.71 -5.16 1.10
C LEU A 64 -4.18 -3.85 1.71
N PHE A 65 -3.15 -3.94 2.52
CA PHE A 65 -2.56 -2.80 3.23
C PHE A 65 -1.06 -2.73 3.00
N ALA A 66 -0.48 -1.54 3.17
CA ALA A 66 0.97 -1.33 3.17
C ALA A 66 1.42 -0.90 4.57
N SER A 67 2.55 -1.43 5.06
CA SER A 67 3.20 -0.96 6.28
C SER A 67 4.72 -0.85 6.05
N LYS A 68 5.40 0.25 6.38
CA LYS A 68 4.99 1.47 7.11
C LYS A 68 5.06 2.71 6.20
N VAL A 69 4.22 3.71 6.43
CA VAL A 69 4.28 5.03 5.77
C VAL A 69 4.65 6.09 6.79
N ASP A 70 5.39 7.10 6.36
CA ASP A 70 5.70 8.24 7.23
C ASP A 70 4.51 9.21 7.28
N SER A 71 4.17 9.69 8.46
CA SER A 71 3.13 10.72 8.63
C SER A 71 3.67 12.12 8.45
N THR A 72 5.00 12.33 8.54
CA THR A 72 5.60 13.65 8.38
C THR A 72 5.84 14.03 6.92
N ASP A 73 6.06 13.02 6.06
CA ASP A 73 6.12 13.20 4.61
C ASP A 73 4.89 12.53 3.97
N PRO A 74 3.82 13.30 3.70
CA PRO A 74 2.57 12.73 3.23
C PRO A 74 2.62 12.33 1.76
N LEU A 75 3.73 12.50 1.03
CA LEU A 75 3.75 12.31 -0.42
C LEU A 75 3.37 10.88 -0.82
N VAL A 76 3.92 9.86 -0.15
CA VAL A 76 3.57 8.45 -0.41
C VAL A 76 2.09 8.20 -0.16
N VAL A 77 1.58 8.68 0.97
CA VAL A 77 0.16 8.55 1.35
C VAL A 77 -0.74 9.26 0.32
N THR A 78 -0.38 10.47 -0.09
CA THR A 78 -1.12 11.29 -1.06
C THR A 78 -1.17 10.60 -2.43
N CYS A 79 -0.06 10.03 -2.89
CA CYS A 79 -0.01 9.29 -4.14
C CYS A 79 -0.88 8.03 -4.10
N LEU A 80 -0.83 7.27 -3.01
CA LEU A 80 -1.66 6.07 -2.82
C LEU A 80 -3.14 6.44 -2.74
N GLU A 81 -3.52 7.43 -1.94
CA GLU A 81 -4.89 7.93 -1.83
C GLU A 81 -5.44 8.35 -3.20
N ARG A 82 -4.67 9.16 -3.94
CA ARG A 82 -5.05 9.61 -5.27
C ARG A 82 -5.29 8.44 -6.22
N ARG A 83 -4.38 7.47 -6.24
CA ARG A 83 -4.50 6.27 -7.06
C ARG A 83 -5.75 5.47 -6.71
N HIS A 84 -5.94 5.15 -5.43
CA HIS A 84 -7.05 4.32 -4.97
C HIS A 84 -8.40 4.99 -5.23
N ARG A 85 -8.52 6.30 -4.97
CA ARG A 85 -9.75 7.04 -5.28
C ARG A 85 -10.04 7.09 -6.78
N LEU A 86 -9.03 7.33 -7.62
CA LEU A 86 -9.21 7.24 -9.07
C LEU A 86 -9.66 5.85 -9.51
N GLN A 87 -9.14 4.79 -8.90
CA GLN A 87 -9.52 3.42 -9.21
C GLN A 87 -10.97 3.12 -8.78
N ALA A 88 -11.35 3.49 -7.56
CA ALA A 88 -12.71 3.35 -7.05
C ALA A 88 -13.71 4.10 -7.94
N LEU A 89 -13.41 5.33 -8.35
CA LEU A 89 -14.27 6.11 -9.24
C LEU A 89 -14.41 5.50 -10.64
N ARG A 90 -13.37 4.84 -11.17
CA ARG A 90 -13.47 4.12 -12.46
C ARG A 90 -14.28 2.84 -12.35
N GLN A 91 -14.29 2.21 -11.18
CA GLN A 91 -14.99 0.94 -10.92
C GLN A 91 -16.40 1.16 -10.34
N ALA A 92 -16.83 2.41 -10.15
CA ALA A 92 -18.12 2.72 -9.58
C ALA A 92 -19.26 2.31 -10.53
N GLU A 93 -20.16 1.46 -10.04
CA GLU A 93 -21.38 1.08 -10.75
C GLU A 93 -22.45 2.17 -10.72
N VAL A 94 -22.35 3.08 -9.75
CA VAL A 94 -23.24 4.24 -9.60
C VAL A 94 -22.60 5.50 -10.19
N PRO A 95 -23.41 6.47 -10.69
CA PRO A 95 -22.89 7.75 -11.14
C PRO A 95 -22.08 8.43 -10.04
N ALA A 96 -20.82 8.72 -10.33
CA ALA A 96 -19.95 9.42 -9.39
C ALA A 96 -20.40 10.87 -9.21
N GLU A 97 -20.64 11.28 -7.96
CA GLU A 97 -21.00 12.65 -7.65
C GLU A 97 -19.86 13.63 -8.01
N PRO A 98 -20.18 14.86 -8.45
CA PRO A 98 -19.17 15.85 -8.83
C PRO A 98 -18.14 16.11 -7.72
N HIS A 99 -18.59 16.14 -6.46
CA HIS A 99 -17.74 16.38 -5.29
C HIS A 99 -16.81 15.20 -4.97
N TRP A 100 -17.02 14.01 -5.57
CA TRP A 100 -16.09 12.90 -5.43
C TRP A 100 -14.87 13.02 -6.34
N ARG A 101 -15.00 13.76 -7.44
CA ARG A 101 -13.91 13.93 -8.41
C ARG A 101 -12.83 14.83 -7.83
N PHE A 102 -11.58 14.53 -8.20
CA PHE A 102 -10.48 15.44 -7.91
C PHE A 102 -10.71 16.77 -8.64
N GLN A 103 -10.32 17.87 -8.00
CA GLN A 103 -10.23 19.15 -8.69
C GLN A 103 -9.29 19.01 -9.90
N GLN A 104 -9.77 19.34 -11.10
CA GLN A 104 -8.97 19.29 -12.32
C GLN A 104 -7.84 20.34 -12.31
N GLU A 105 -7.99 21.39 -11.51
CA GLU A 105 -6.97 22.39 -11.28
C GLU A 105 -6.06 21.95 -10.14
N SER A 106 -4.82 21.63 -10.48
CA SER A 106 -3.73 21.55 -9.50
C SER A 106 -2.70 22.60 -9.90
N HIS A 107 -2.03 23.20 -8.92
CA HIS A 107 -0.97 24.19 -9.11
C HIS A 107 0.14 23.72 -10.09
N PHE A 108 0.25 22.41 -10.35
CA PHE A 108 1.17 21.81 -11.31
C PHE A 108 0.70 21.88 -12.77
N ASN A 109 -0.60 22.06 -13.03
CA ASN A 109 -1.13 22.18 -14.38
C ASN A 109 -0.87 23.56 -15.00
N THR A 110 -0.61 24.59 -14.19
CA THR A 110 -0.28 25.95 -14.65
C THR A 110 1.13 26.06 -15.24
N THR A 111 2.06 25.17 -14.86
CA THR A 111 3.48 25.30 -15.24
C THR A 111 3.87 24.49 -16.48
N ARG A 112 2.94 23.73 -17.07
CA ARG A 112 3.21 22.88 -18.26
C ARG A 112 2.72 23.50 -19.59
N SER A 113 2.32 24.77 -19.56
CA SER A 113 1.87 25.56 -20.72
C SER A 113 2.82 26.73 -21.03
N ARG A 114 4.13 26.48 -20.97
CA ARG A 114 5.16 27.34 -21.59
C ARG A 114 6.01 26.54 -22.55
#